data_AF-A0A3M1BB86-F1
#
_entry.id   AF-A0A3M1BB86-F1
#
_cell.length_a   1.000
_cell.length_b   1.000
_cell.length_c   1.000
_cell.angle_alpha   90.00
_cell.angle_beta   90.00
_cell.angle_gamma   90.00
#
_symmetry.space_group_name_H-M   'P 1'
#
loop_
_entity.id
_entity.type
_entity.pdbx_description
1 polymer ?
#
loop_
_entity_poly.entity_id
_entity_poly.type
_entity_poly.pdbx_seq_one_letter_code
_entity_poly.pdbx_strand_id
1 'polypeptide(L)'
;HIRHTFVVAQDITAEEHVRMQAAMQAFVDNSLSKTVNFPAHATPDDVALAYNMAWRLGCKGITVYVTGSRQKVVLETRATAAEKEKATPVEAKEKSEKTLWRETKKPRPRRLRGCTYSINTPLGKAFITVNENGGDQPFEVFINTAKAGSDTAAVSEAIGRLLSYILRLESPVEPRQRLREIVHQLAGIGGGRPLGFGPNRVRSLPDGIAQALQEYLVDSGAEDDHSAEERGNGASHSVVPTAIGDLCPDCGEAALVNEEGCRKCYACGYSEC
;
A
#
# COMPACT_ATOMS: atom_id res chain seq x y z
N HIS A 1 -34.55 -19.60 -32.05
CA HIS A 1 -33.53 -18.63 -32.53
C HIS A 1 -32.88 -17.84 -31.40
N ILE A 2 -33.61 -17.03 -30.61
CA ILE A 2 -33.02 -16.13 -29.59
C ILE A 2 -32.04 -16.84 -28.63
N ARG A 3 -32.41 -17.98 -28.03
CA ARG A 3 -31.52 -18.69 -27.07
C ARG A 3 -30.24 -19.27 -27.69
N HIS A 4 -30.22 -19.57 -28.99
CA HIS A 4 -29.02 -20.04 -29.67
C HIS A 4 -28.09 -18.88 -30.07
N THR A 5 -28.62 -17.66 -30.14
CA THR A 5 -27.84 -16.45 -30.46
C THR A 5 -27.23 -15.83 -29.22
N PHE A 6 -27.97 -15.80 -28.11
CA PHE A 6 -27.54 -15.19 -26.84
C PHE A 6 -27.11 -16.25 -25.83
N VAL A 7 -26.08 -17.01 -26.19
CA VAL A 7 -25.44 -18.00 -25.31
C VAL A 7 -24.53 -17.30 -24.29
N VAL A 8 -24.41 -17.87 -23.09
CA VAL A 8 -23.47 -17.41 -22.07
C VAL A 8 -22.23 -18.32 -22.03
N ALA A 9 -21.20 -17.90 -21.29
CA ALA A 9 -19.93 -18.63 -21.27
C ALA A 9 -20.00 -20.05 -20.69
N GLN A 10 -21.08 -20.42 -19.98
CA GLN A 10 -21.30 -21.80 -19.51
C GLN A 10 -22.02 -22.67 -20.54
N ASP A 11 -22.64 -22.07 -21.56
CA ASP A 11 -23.31 -22.80 -22.65
C ASP A 11 -22.32 -23.26 -23.73
N ILE A 12 -21.09 -22.73 -23.70
CA ILE A 12 -20.04 -22.99 -24.68
C ILE A 12 -19.10 -24.06 -24.11
N THR A 13 -18.81 -25.08 -24.91
CA THR A 13 -17.90 -26.16 -24.50
C THR A 13 -16.45 -25.66 -24.36
N ALA A 14 -15.65 -26.36 -23.55
CA ALA A 14 -14.23 -26.05 -23.41
C ALA A 14 -13.49 -26.13 -24.75
N GLU A 15 -13.85 -27.10 -25.60
CA GLU A 15 -13.32 -27.27 -26.94
C GLU A 15 -13.62 -26.07 -27.84
N GLU A 16 -14.85 -25.57 -27.84
CA GLU A 16 -15.24 -24.37 -28.61
C GLU A 16 -14.52 -23.12 -28.10
N HIS A 17 -14.34 -22.98 -26.79
CA HIS A 17 -13.54 -21.89 -26.23
C HIS A 17 -12.10 -21.92 -26.72
N VAL A 18 -11.45 -23.09 -26.74
CA VAL A 18 -10.06 -23.26 -27.23
C VAL A 18 -9.98 -22.98 -28.72
N ARG A 19 -10.92 -23.50 -29.54
CA ARG A 19 -10.96 -23.23 -30.98
C ARG A 19 -11.12 -21.76 -31.30
N MET A 20 -12.00 -21.06 -30.57
CA MET A 20 -12.20 -19.63 -30.75
C MET A 20 -10.92 -18.85 -30.44
N GLN A 21 -10.23 -19.19 -29.35
CA GLN A 21 -8.96 -18.56 -29.00
C GLN A 21 -7.90 -18.83 -30.08
N ALA A 22 -7.78 -20.07 -30.56
CA ALA A 22 -6.83 -20.43 -31.61
C ALA A 22 -7.10 -19.68 -32.93
N ALA A 23 -8.37 -19.56 -33.33
CA ALA A 23 -8.77 -18.82 -34.53
C ALA A 23 -8.34 -17.35 -34.46
N MET A 24 -8.44 -16.72 -33.29
CA MET A 24 -7.94 -15.35 -33.09
C MET A 24 -6.41 -15.29 -33.00
N GLN A 25 -5.79 -16.26 -32.33
CA GLN A 25 -4.34 -16.29 -32.10
C GLN A 25 -3.53 -16.31 -33.41
N ALA A 26 -4.07 -16.87 -34.49
CA ALA A 26 -3.46 -16.89 -35.81
C ALA A 26 -3.13 -15.49 -36.37
N PHE A 27 -3.82 -14.45 -35.89
CA PHE A 27 -3.66 -13.06 -36.34
C PHE A 27 -3.04 -12.16 -35.26
N VAL A 28 -2.55 -12.73 -34.15
CA VAL A 28 -2.00 -11.99 -33.01
C VAL A 28 -0.57 -12.43 -32.73
N ASP A 29 0.35 -11.48 -32.81
CA ASP A 29 1.78 -11.62 -32.55
C ASP A 29 2.11 -11.83 -31.06
N ASN A 30 1.34 -11.21 -30.17
CA ASN A 30 1.38 -11.41 -28.74
C ASN A 30 0.44 -12.56 -28.29
N SER A 31 0.32 -12.80 -26.97
CA SER A 31 -0.58 -13.81 -26.41
C SER A 31 -1.98 -13.25 -26.13
N LEU A 32 -2.99 -14.12 -26.07
CA LEU A 32 -4.37 -13.77 -25.75
C LEU A 32 -4.74 -14.18 -24.32
N SER A 33 -5.25 -13.22 -23.52
CA SER A 33 -5.80 -13.47 -22.19
C SER A 33 -7.27 -13.88 -22.30
N LYS A 34 -7.52 -15.19 -22.42
CA LYS A 34 -8.86 -15.78 -22.50
C LYS A 34 -9.00 -16.96 -21.56
N THR A 35 -10.08 -16.93 -20.76
CA THR A 35 -10.44 -18.04 -19.86
C THR A 35 -11.30 -19.08 -20.57
N VAL A 36 -10.93 -20.35 -20.51
CA VAL A 36 -11.73 -21.51 -20.89
C VAL A 36 -12.53 -21.96 -19.68
N ASN A 37 -13.85 -21.80 -19.74
CA ASN A 37 -14.74 -22.18 -18.66
C ASN A 37 -15.10 -23.66 -18.77
N PHE A 38 -15.09 -24.34 -17.63
CA PHE A 38 -15.47 -25.74 -17.49
C PHE A 38 -16.66 -25.88 -16.52
N PRO A 39 -17.52 -26.89 -16.71
CA PRO A 39 -18.57 -27.21 -15.75
C PRO A 39 -17.98 -27.75 -14.44
N ALA A 40 -18.79 -27.79 -13.37
CA ALA A 40 -18.32 -28.19 -12.03
C ALA A 40 -17.89 -29.66 -11.92
N HIS A 41 -18.36 -30.51 -12.83
CA HIS A 41 -18.02 -31.94 -12.90
C HIS A 41 -16.83 -32.24 -13.82
N ALA A 42 -16.15 -31.22 -14.35
CA ALA A 42 -14.99 -31.42 -15.22
C ALA A 42 -13.85 -32.13 -14.46
N THR A 43 -13.28 -33.13 -15.09
CA THR A 43 -12.19 -33.93 -14.54
C THR A 43 -10.82 -33.31 -14.88
N PRO A 44 -9.75 -33.68 -14.16
CA PRO A 44 -8.39 -33.30 -14.55
C PRO A 44 -8.02 -33.70 -15.98
N ASP A 45 -8.53 -34.83 -16.47
CA ASP A 45 -8.29 -35.30 -17.83
C ASP A 45 -8.95 -34.38 -18.88
N ASP A 46 -10.16 -33.88 -18.61
CA ASP A 46 -10.82 -32.90 -19.49
C ASP A 46 -10.00 -31.61 -19.61
N VAL A 47 -9.44 -31.16 -18.49
CA VAL A 47 -8.57 -29.99 -18.45
C VAL A 47 -7.26 -30.25 -19.21
N ALA A 48 -6.65 -31.43 -19.03
CA ALA A 48 -5.45 -31.84 -19.74
C ALA A 48 -5.69 -31.90 -21.26
N LEU A 49 -6.84 -32.39 -21.71
CA LEU A 49 -7.23 -32.39 -23.12
C LEU A 49 -7.30 -30.97 -23.69
N ALA A 50 -7.86 -30.00 -22.96
CA ALA A 50 -7.89 -28.61 -23.41
C ALA A 50 -6.50 -27.98 -23.50
N TYR A 51 -5.60 -28.24 -22.54
CA TYR A 51 -4.21 -27.80 -22.63
C TYR A 51 -3.50 -28.40 -23.86
N ASN A 52 -3.63 -29.71 -24.07
CA ASN A 52 -3.05 -30.40 -25.23
C ASN A 52 -3.61 -29.88 -26.55
N MET A 53 -4.91 -29.60 -26.60
CA MET A 53 -5.57 -29.05 -27.79
C MET A 53 -5.07 -27.62 -28.08
N ALA A 54 -4.99 -26.76 -27.07
CA ALA A 54 -4.49 -25.39 -27.22
C ALA A 54 -3.04 -25.39 -27.74
N TRP A 55 -2.20 -26.28 -27.21
CA TRP A 55 -0.82 -26.45 -27.70
C TRP A 55 -0.79 -26.90 -29.17
N ARG A 56 -1.56 -27.93 -29.54
CA ARG A 56 -1.64 -28.43 -30.93
C ARG A 56 -2.14 -27.38 -31.91
N LEU A 57 -3.04 -26.49 -31.48
CA LEU A 57 -3.60 -25.42 -32.29
C LEU A 57 -2.75 -24.13 -32.30
N GLY A 58 -1.60 -24.12 -31.63
CA GLY A 58 -0.67 -22.98 -31.65
C GLY A 58 -1.05 -21.82 -30.72
N CYS A 59 -1.87 -22.05 -29.70
CA CYS A 59 -2.14 -21.05 -28.67
C CYS A 59 -0.87 -20.76 -27.84
N LYS A 60 -0.54 -19.48 -27.66
CA LYS A 60 0.66 -19.06 -26.90
C LYS A 60 0.48 -19.09 -25.37
N GLY A 61 -0.76 -19.23 -24.92
CA GLY A 61 -1.13 -19.35 -23.51
C GLY A 61 -2.58 -19.78 -23.39
N ILE A 62 -2.98 -20.26 -22.22
CA ILE A 62 -4.36 -20.64 -21.94
C ILE A 62 -4.61 -20.46 -20.44
N THR A 63 -5.81 -20.02 -20.08
CA THR A 63 -6.26 -19.94 -18.70
C THR A 63 -7.53 -20.77 -18.56
N VAL A 64 -7.62 -21.62 -17.53
CA VAL A 64 -8.79 -22.47 -17.31
C VAL A 64 -9.51 -22.04 -16.03
N TYR A 65 -10.84 -22.13 -16.04
CA TYR A 65 -11.67 -21.92 -14.86
C TYR A 65 -12.72 -23.02 -14.77
N VAL A 66 -12.59 -23.89 -13.76
CA VAL A 66 -13.60 -24.90 -13.45
C VAL A 66 -14.65 -24.29 -12.52
N THR A 67 -15.92 -24.35 -12.91
CA THR A 67 -17.02 -23.83 -12.10
C THR A 67 -17.01 -24.48 -10.72
N GLY A 68 -17.16 -23.69 -9.66
CA GLY A 68 -17.12 -24.21 -8.29
C GLY A 68 -15.70 -24.47 -7.73
N SER A 69 -14.63 -24.30 -8.52
CA SER A 69 -13.24 -24.44 -8.03
C SER A 69 -12.83 -23.35 -7.03
N ARG A 70 -13.58 -22.24 -6.95
CA ARG A 70 -13.40 -21.17 -5.98
C ARG A 70 -14.54 -21.17 -4.96
N GLN A 71 -14.20 -21.04 -3.68
CA GLN A 71 -15.15 -20.96 -2.57
C GLN A 71 -16.12 -19.78 -2.72
N LYS A 72 -15.63 -18.64 -3.25
CA LYS A 72 -16.44 -17.44 -3.50
C LYS A 72 -16.35 -17.04 -4.97
N VAL A 73 -17.49 -16.87 -5.62
CA VAL A 73 -17.60 -16.35 -6.98
C VAL A 73 -18.55 -15.15 -6.95
N VAL A 74 -18.16 -14.05 -7.59
CA VAL A 74 -18.86 -12.76 -7.51
C VAL A 74 -20.17 -12.76 -8.31
N LEU A 75 -20.25 -13.63 -9.34
CA LEU A 75 -21.41 -13.80 -10.20
C LEU A 75 -21.67 -15.30 -10.35
N GLU A 76 -22.68 -15.79 -9.64
CA GLU A 76 -23.17 -17.17 -9.75
C GLU A 76 -24.58 -17.16 -10.33
N THR A 77 -24.90 -18.16 -11.13
CA THR A 77 -26.30 -18.39 -11.50
C THR A 77 -27.07 -18.86 -10.26
N ARG A 78 -28.38 -18.61 -10.21
CA ARG A 78 -29.24 -19.09 -9.12
C ARG A 78 -29.12 -20.62 -8.91
N ALA A 79 -28.87 -21.37 -9.97
CA ALA A 79 -28.66 -22.82 -9.91
C ALA A 79 -27.36 -23.20 -9.18
N THR A 80 -26.23 -22.56 -9.53
CA THR A 80 -24.95 -22.78 -8.86
C THR A 80 -24.94 -22.37 -7.39
N ALA A 81 -25.66 -21.30 -7.03
CA ALA A 81 -25.79 -20.88 -5.63
C ALA A 81 -26.58 -21.91 -4.80
N ALA A 82 -27.67 -22.45 -5.35
CA ALA A 82 -28.52 -23.43 -4.66
C ALA A 82 -27.83 -24.80 -4.47
N GLU A 83 -26.92 -25.20 -5.37
CA GLU A 83 -26.14 -26.44 -5.21
C GLU A 83 -25.05 -26.31 -4.14
N LYS A 84 -24.43 -25.13 -4.00
CA LYS A 84 -23.49 -24.85 -2.90
C LYS A 84 -24.16 -24.88 -1.54
N GLU A 85 -25.38 -24.36 -1.41
CA GLU A 85 -26.14 -24.41 -0.15
C GLU A 85 -26.48 -25.85 0.29
N LYS A 86 -26.70 -26.77 -0.66
CA LYS A 86 -26.96 -28.18 -0.36
C LYS A 86 -25.73 -28.98 0.05
N ALA A 87 -24.52 -28.52 -0.32
CA ALA A 87 -23.27 -29.25 -0.09
C ALA A 87 -22.55 -28.91 1.23
N THR A 88 -23.10 -28.00 2.06
CA THR A 88 -22.45 -27.58 3.31
C THR A 88 -23.37 -27.81 4.52
N PRO A 89 -23.07 -28.78 5.41
CA PRO A 89 -23.70 -28.83 6.73
C PRO A 89 -23.04 -27.81 7.66
N VAL A 90 -23.84 -26.84 8.10
CA VAL A 90 -23.81 -26.09 9.37
C VAL A 90 -22.44 -25.81 10.02
N GLU A 91 -21.90 -24.61 9.82
CA GLU A 91 -21.37 -23.79 10.92
C GLU A 91 -21.66 -22.31 10.64
N ALA A 92 -22.62 -21.78 11.39
CA ALA A 92 -22.93 -20.37 11.44
C ALA A 92 -21.77 -19.62 12.10
N LYS A 93 -20.89 -19.01 11.29
CA LYS A 93 -20.12 -17.85 11.72
C LYS A 93 -20.59 -16.65 10.92
N GLU A 94 -21.36 -15.82 11.60
CA GLU A 94 -21.60 -14.42 11.26
C GLU A 94 -20.28 -13.77 10.84
N LYS A 95 -20.11 -13.54 9.54
CA LYS A 95 -19.22 -12.52 9.04
C LYS A 95 -20.05 -11.62 8.15
N SER A 96 -20.42 -10.50 8.75
CA SER A 96 -21.05 -9.36 8.11
C SER A 96 -20.55 -9.19 6.68
N GLU A 97 -21.50 -9.21 5.75
CA GLU A 97 -21.31 -8.87 4.36
C GLU A 97 -20.58 -7.51 4.29
N LYS A 98 -19.30 -7.54 3.94
CA LYS A 98 -18.61 -6.32 3.48
C LYS A 98 -19.10 -6.07 2.06
N THR A 99 -20.13 -5.25 1.97
CA THR A 99 -20.57 -4.52 0.79
C THR A 99 -19.35 -3.91 0.13
N LEU A 100 -18.79 -4.60 -0.86
CA LEU A 100 -17.75 -4.04 -1.70
C LEU A 100 -18.38 -2.86 -2.45
N TRP A 101 -17.84 -1.67 -2.20
CA TRP A 101 -18.14 -0.39 -2.86
C TRP A 101 -19.34 0.39 -2.34
N ARG A 102 -19.30 0.76 -1.05
CA ARG A 102 -20.08 1.88 -0.51
C ARG A 102 -19.11 2.93 0.04
N GLU A 103 -19.11 4.12 -0.58
CA GLU A 103 -18.35 5.33 -0.20
C GLU A 103 -16.94 5.08 0.38
N THR A 104 -15.92 5.11 -0.49
CA THR A 104 -14.49 4.84 -0.21
C THR A 104 -13.84 5.59 0.96
N LYS A 105 -14.49 6.61 1.54
CA LYS A 105 -13.93 7.46 2.58
C LYS A 105 -14.95 7.66 3.70
N LYS A 106 -14.55 7.34 4.93
CA LYS A 106 -15.38 7.55 6.13
C LYS A 106 -15.86 9.01 6.19
N PRO A 107 -17.17 9.26 6.38
CA PRO A 107 -17.70 10.61 6.51
C PRO A 107 -17.09 11.28 7.74
N ARG A 108 -16.84 12.60 7.64
CA ARG A 108 -16.23 13.37 8.73
C ARG A 108 -17.31 13.79 9.74
N PRO A 109 -17.21 13.41 11.03
CA PRO A 109 -18.11 13.94 12.06
C PRO A 109 -17.97 15.46 12.21
N ARG A 110 -19.02 16.13 12.71
CA ARG A 110 -18.99 17.59 12.95
C ARG A 110 -17.95 18.02 13.99
N ARG A 111 -17.59 17.12 14.91
CA ARG A 111 -16.63 17.36 15.98
C ARG A 111 -15.83 16.09 16.23
N LEU A 112 -14.53 16.25 16.36
CA LEU A 112 -13.59 15.20 16.75
C LEU A 112 -12.83 15.65 18.00
N ARG A 113 -12.38 14.69 18.80
CA ARG A 113 -11.40 14.93 19.87
C ARG A 113 -10.02 14.64 19.31
N GLY A 114 -9.00 15.28 19.87
CA GLY A 114 -7.63 15.08 19.42
C GLY A 114 -6.63 15.79 20.34
N CYS A 115 -5.37 15.47 20.14
CA CYS A 115 -4.22 16.04 20.82
C CYS A 115 -3.30 16.72 19.79
N THR A 116 -2.52 17.69 20.25
CA THR A 116 -1.56 18.40 19.39
C THR A 116 -0.16 18.31 20.00
N TYR A 117 0.75 17.74 19.24
CA TYR A 117 2.16 17.59 19.58
C TYR A 117 2.96 18.73 18.96
N SER A 118 3.93 19.22 19.71
CA SER A 118 4.79 20.33 19.29
C SER A 118 6.21 19.82 19.15
N ILE A 119 6.77 19.87 17.95
CA ILE A 119 8.14 19.41 17.68
C ILE A 119 8.96 20.47 16.95
N ASN A 120 10.24 20.60 17.30
CA ASN A 120 11.16 21.46 16.59
C ASN A 120 11.73 20.70 15.38
N THR A 121 11.53 21.24 14.18
CA THR A 121 12.05 20.66 12.94
C THR A 121 13.04 21.63 12.29
N PRO A 122 13.91 21.14 11.39
CA PRO A 122 14.84 22.00 10.64
C PRO A 122 14.19 23.19 9.92
N LEU A 123 12.88 23.08 9.63
CA LEU A 123 12.11 24.08 8.91
C LEU A 123 11.32 25.01 9.85
N GLY A 124 11.53 24.89 11.17
CA GLY A 124 10.81 25.62 12.20
C GLY A 124 9.97 24.71 13.10
N LYS A 125 9.25 25.33 14.04
CA LYS A 125 8.40 24.63 15.00
C LYS A 125 7.16 24.08 14.28
N ALA A 126 6.92 22.78 14.37
CA ALA A 126 5.76 22.11 13.79
C ALA A 126 4.77 21.71 14.89
N PHE A 127 3.48 21.87 14.58
CA PHE A 127 2.37 21.41 15.40
C PHE A 127 1.65 20.30 14.63
N ILE A 128 1.64 19.10 15.20
CA ILE A 128 1.01 17.92 14.62
C ILE A 128 -0.23 17.61 15.45
N THR A 129 -1.41 17.80 14.88
CA THR A 129 -2.68 17.51 15.53
C THR A 129 -3.20 16.16 15.05
N VAL A 130 -3.39 15.21 15.96
CA VAL A 130 -4.00 13.90 15.67
C VAL A 130 -5.41 13.92 16.25
N ASN A 131 -6.40 13.76 15.39
CA ASN A 131 -7.80 13.64 15.78
C ASN A 131 -8.25 12.19 15.72
N GLU A 132 -9.16 11.82 16.62
CA GLU A 132 -9.62 10.46 16.83
C GLU A 132 -11.11 10.30 16.52
N ASN A 133 -11.50 9.10 16.09
CA ASN A 133 -12.88 8.77 15.79
C ASN A 133 -13.30 7.44 16.41
N GLY A 134 -13.56 7.48 17.72
CA GLY A 134 -14.05 6.35 18.51
C GLY A 134 -12.96 5.30 18.80
N GLY A 135 -13.01 4.70 20.00
CA GLY A 135 -12.07 3.65 20.42
C GLY A 135 -10.60 4.05 20.33
N ASP A 136 -10.29 5.34 20.54
CA ASP A 136 -8.95 5.93 20.49
C ASP A 136 -8.21 5.66 19.16
N GLN A 137 -8.96 5.47 18.07
CA GLN A 137 -8.41 5.22 16.75
C GLN A 137 -8.13 6.55 16.01
N PRO A 138 -6.92 6.73 15.45
CA PRO A 138 -6.56 7.93 14.72
C PRO A 138 -7.40 8.04 13.44
N PHE A 139 -7.86 9.25 13.15
CA PHE A 139 -8.80 9.53 12.07
C PHE A 139 -8.26 10.56 11.07
N GLU A 140 -7.66 11.65 11.54
CA GLU A 140 -7.05 12.66 10.67
C GLU A 140 -5.86 13.31 11.36
N VAL A 141 -4.89 13.75 10.56
CA VAL A 141 -3.65 14.39 11.01
C VAL A 141 -3.51 15.73 10.30
N PHE A 142 -3.36 16.80 11.08
CA PHE A 142 -3.04 18.13 10.56
C PHE A 142 -1.63 18.53 10.97
N ILE A 143 -0.94 19.19 10.06
CA ILE A 143 0.42 19.66 10.28
C ILE A 143 0.43 21.16 10.04
N ASN A 144 0.86 21.92 11.03
CA ASN A 144 1.08 23.35 10.92
C ASN A 144 2.53 23.68 11.28
N THR A 145 3.31 24.07 10.30
CA THR A 145 4.70 24.50 10.47
C THR A 145 4.76 26.01 10.66
N ALA A 146 5.07 26.47 11.87
CA ALA A 146 5.13 27.88 12.21
C ALA A 146 6.28 28.59 11.51
N LYS A 147 6.00 29.78 10.98
CA LYS A 147 6.97 30.62 10.22
C LYS A 147 7.61 29.90 9.03
N ALA A 148 6.99 28.82 8.56
CA ALA A 148 7.39 28.16 7.33
C ALA A 148 7.07 29.06 6.15
N GLY A 149 7.99 29.19 5.19
CA GLY A 149 7.70 29.83 3.91
C GLY A 149 6.53 29.12 3.19
N SER A 150 5.99 29.76 2.15
CA SER A 150 4.83 29.25 1.40
C SER A 150 5.00 27.80 0.94
N ASP A 151 6.21 27.46 0.49
CA ASP A 151 6.49 26.16 -0.11
C ASP A 151 6.52 25.06 0.95
N THR A 152 7.17 25.31 2.08
CA THR A 152 7.17 24.39 3.22
C THR A 152 5.76 24.20 3.79
N ALA A 153 4.97 25.28 3.90
CA ALA A 153 3.59 25.19 4.34
C ALA A 153 2.74 24.33 3.37
N ALA A 154 2.95 24.47 2.06
CA ALA A 154 2.28 23.66 1.05
C ALA A 154 2.65 22.17 1.15
N VAL A 155 3.93 21.86 1.38
CA VAL A 155 4.39 20.48 1.59
C VAL A 155 3.81 19.89 2.89
N SER A 156 3.82 20.64 3.99
CA SER A 156 3.19 20.24 5.27
C SER A 156 1.71 19.93 5.10
N GLU A 157 0.98 20.79 4.37
CA GLU A 157 -0.44 20.57 4.08
C GLU A 157 -0.65 19.32 3.22
N ALA A 158 0.18 19.13 2.18
CA ALA A 158 0.11 17.96 1.31
C ALA A 158 0.32 16.66 2.11
N ILE A 159 1.32 16.61 2.99
CA ILE A 159 1.57 15.45 3.86
C ILE A 159 0.35 15.23 4.77
N GLY A 160 -0.14 16.25 5.47
CA GLY A 160 -1.28 16.12 6.38
C GLY A 160 -2.55 15.62 5.68
N ARG A 161 -2.81 16.11 4.46
CA ARG A 161 -3.92 15.65 3.61
C ARG A 161 -3.78 14.18 3.24
N LEU A 162 -2.59 13.73 2.86
CA LEU A 162 -2.33 12.33 2.51
C LEU A 162 -2.45 11.40 3.73
N LEU A 163 -1.87 11.79 4.87
CA LEU A 163 -2.01 11.02 6.12
C LEU A 163 -3.48 10.88 6.53
N SER A 164 -4.21 12.01 6.53
CA SER A 164 -5.65 12.02 6.80
C SER A 164 -6.45 11.20 5.80
N TYR A 165 -6.04 11.16 4.53
CA TYR A 165 -6.69 10.34 3.53
C TYR A 165 -6.49 8.86 3.82
N ILE A 166 -5.26 8.43 4.07
CA ILE A 166 -4.91 7.03 4.39
C ILE A 166 -5.68 6.53 5.60
N LEU A 167 -5.83 7.34 6.66
CA LEU A 167 -6.56 6.96 7.88
C LEU A 167 -8.08 6.86 7.64
N ARG A 168 -8.63 7.70 6.76
CA ARG A 168 -10.06 7.76 6.46
C ARG A 168 -10.53 6.76 5.40
N LEU A 169 -9.62 6.13 4.66
CA LEU A 169 -9.97 5.06 3.75
C LEU A 169 -10.61 3.90 4.51
N GLU A 170 -11.62 3.28 3.91
CA GLU A 170 -12.09 1.98 4.37
C GLU A 170 -11.02 0.94 4.07
N SER A 171 -10.56 0.26 5.11
CA SER A 171 -9.50 -0.74 5.01
C SER A 171 -9.80 -1.89 5.97
N PRO A 172 -9.43 -3.14 5.61
CA PRO A 172 -9.41 -4.23 6.57
C PRO A 172 -8.35 -4.04 7.67
N VAL A 173 -7.38 -3.14 7.46
CA VAL A 173 -6.32 -2.80 8.42
C VAL A 173 -6.81 -1.65 9.31
N GLU A 174 -6.64 -1.81 10.63
CA GLU A 174 -7.05 -0.79 11.59
C GLU A 174 -6.32 0.55 11.38
N PRO A 175 -6.96 1.70 11.63
CA PRO A 175 -6.32 3.02 11.56
C PRO A 175 -5.00 3.10 12.35
N ARG A 176 -4.94 2.57 13.57
CA ARG A 176 -3.70 2.52 14.37
C ARG A 176 -2.56 1.77 13.67
N GLN A 177 -2.85 0.59 13.12
CA GLN A 177 -1.83 -0.20 12.40
C GLN A 177 -1.37 0.50 11.13
N ARG A 178 -2.28 1.19 10.42
CA ARG A 178 -1.90 2.05 9.28
C ARG A 178 -1.03 3.23 9.72
N LEU A 179 -1.30 3.81 10.89
CA LEU A 179 -0.48 4.87 11.46
C LEU A 179 0.93 4.39 11.79
N ARG A 180 1.10 3.17 12.33
CA ARG A 180 2.43 2.57 12.54
C ARG A 180 3.22 2.43 11.25
N GLU A 181 2.57 1.97 10.17
CA GLU A 181 3.21 1.87 8.87
C GLU A 181 3.63 3.25 8.35
N ILE A 182 2.76 4.26 8.49
CA ILE A 182 3.09 5.65 8.17
C ILE A 182 4.35 6.11 8.94
N VAL A 183 4.40 5.85 10.26
CA VAL A 183 5.56 6.20 11.09
C VAL A 183 6.82 5.52 10.57
N HIS A 184 6.75 4.23 10.25
CA HIS A 184 7.89 3.48 9.70
C HIS A 184 8.40 4.09 8.38
N GLN A 185 7.51 4.52 7.50
CA GLN A 185 7.87 5.13 6.22
C GLN A 185 8.47 6.54 6.37
N LEU A 186 8.02 7.31 7.36
CA LEU A 186 8.49 8.69 7.59
C LEU A 186 9.75 8.75 8.46
N ALA A 187 9.93 7.79 9.37
CA ALA A 187 11.04 7.75 10.30
C ALA A 187 12.38 7.58 9.56
N GLY A 188 13.36 8.41 9.93
CA GLY A 188 14.69 8.36 9.35
C GLY A 188 14.86 9.15 8.05
N ILE A 189 13.80 9.70 7.46
CA ILE A 189 13.92 10.58 6.29
C ILE A 189 14.82 11.76 6.64
N GLY A 190 15.97 11.84 5.99
CA GLY A 190 16.99 12.86 6.22
C GLY A 190 16.74 14.14 5.44
N GLY A 191 17.17 15.27 6.00
CA GLY A 191 17.31 16.54 5.30
C GLY A 191 18.71 17.11 5.51
N GLY A 192 19.04 18.17 4.79
CA GLY A 192 20.39 18.77 4.86
C GLY A 192 20.75 19.33 6.24
N ARG A 193 19.78 19.78 7.05
CA ARG A 193 20.06 20.44 8.34
C ARG A 193 19.33 19.77 9.50
N PRO A 194 19.78 18.61 9.99
CA PRO A 194 19.17 17.96 11.15
C PRO A 194 19.26 18.82 12.41
N LEU A 195 18.25 18.75 13.29
CA LEU A 195 18.21 19.46 14.58
C LEU A 195 18.34 18.50 15.76
N GLY A 196 19.06 18.93 16.80
CA GLY A 196 19.25 18.17 18.03
C GLY A 196 20.31 17.07 17.92
N PHE A 197 20.48 16.32 19.01
CA PHE A 197 21.50 15.28 19.16
C PHE A 197 20.91 14.02 19.81
N GLY A 198 21.57 12.88 19.58
CA GLY A 198 21.19 11.60 20.19
C GLY A 198 19.86 11.03 19.66
N PRO A 199 19.12 10.28 20.47
CA PRO A 199 17.89 9.58 20.04
C PRO A 199 16.75 10.53 19.68
N ASN A 200 16.74 11.75 20.20
CA ASN A 200 15.72 12.78 19.94
C ASN A 200 16.10 13.73 18.79
N ARG A 201 17.05 13.33 17.94
CA ARG A 201 17.48 14.11 16.79
C ARG A 201 16.40 14.09 15.71
N VAL A 202 15.99 15.26 15.24
CA VAL A 202 15.00 15.42 14.16
C VAL A 202 15.74 15.69 12.86
N ARG A 203 15.72 14.73 11.94
CA ARG A 203 16.49 14.80 10.70
C ARG A 203 15.86 15.69 9.63
N SER A 204 14.53 15.77 9.63
CA SER A 204 13.73 16.53 8.66
C SER A 204 12.31 16.76 9.21
N LEU A 205 11.47 17.49 8.45
CA LEU A 205 10.05 17.62 8.78
C LEU A 205 9.31 16.26 8.80
N PRO A 206 9.43 15.38 7.78
CA PRO A 206 8.88 14.02 7.84
C PRO A 206 9.31 13.21 9.07
N ASP A 207 10.59 13.24 9.41
CA ASP A 207 11.12 12.54 10.58
C ASP A 207 10.54 13.10 11.89
N GLY A 208 10.37 14.42 11.97
CA GLY A 208 9.69 15.05 13.11
C GLY A 208 8.20 14.69 13.21
N ILE A 209 7.50 14.57 12.08
CA ILE A 209 6.12 14.07 12.05
C ILE A 209 6.09 12.62 12.55
N ALA A 210 7.04 11.78 12.13
CA ALA A 210 7.13 10.39 12.59
C ALA A 210 7.30 10.30 14.12
N GLN A 211 8.18 11.12 14.70
CA GLN A 211 8.40 11.16 16.15
C GLN A 211 7.14 11.57 16.92
N ALA A 212 6.43 12.61 16.46
CA ALA A 212 5.17 13.05 17.08
C ALA A 212 4.05 12.00 16.97
N LEU A 213 3.97 11.29 15.84
CA LEU A 213 3.00 10.22 15.65
C LEU A 213 3.35 8.96 16.46
N GLN A 214 4.64 8.67 16.66
CA GLN A 214 5.09 7.60 17.55
C GLN A 214 4.74 7.91 19.00
N GLU A 215 4.95 9.15 19.45
CA GLU A 215 4.54 9.62 20.78
C GLU A 215 3.04 9.43 21.00
N TYR A 216 2.22 9.81 20.02
CA TYR A 216 0.77 9.55 20.04
C TYR A 216 0.42 8.06 20.22
N LEU A 217 1.10 7.17 19.50
CA LEU A 217 0.85 5.72 19.60
C LEU A 217 1.17 5.19 20.99
N VAL A 218 2.27 5.66 21.60
CA VAL A 218 2.68 5.28 22.95
C VAL A 218 1.71 5.82 24.00
N ASP A 219 1.34 7.10 23.93
CA ASP A 219 0.40 7.76 24.86
C ASP A 219 -0.98 7.08 24.87
N SER A 220 -1.42 6.58 23.71
CA SER A 220 -2.74 5.98 23.52
C SER A 220 -2.84 4.54 24.05
N GLY A 221 -1.83 4.07 24.80
CA GLY A 221 -1.83 2.76 25.46
C GLY A 221 -1.52 1.58 24.53
N ALA A 222 -0.83 1.82 23.42
CA ALA A 222 -0.24 0.72 22.66
C ALA A 222 1.04 0.27 23.37
N GLU A 223 0.95 -0.75 24.22
CA GLU A 223 2.14 -1.50 24.63
C GLU A 223 2.80 -2.08 23.38
N ASP A 224 3.98 -1.56 23.04
CA ASP A 224 4.85 -2.20 22.06
C ASP A 224 5.54 -3.38 22.76
N ASP A 225 5.02 -4.59 22.54
CA ASP A 225 5.82 -5.81 22.62
C ASP A 225 6.66 -5.91 21.34
N HIS A 226 7.65 -5.03 21.24
CA HIS A 226 8.74 -5.15 20.29
C HIS A 226 10.02 -4.76 21.02
N SER A 227 10.76 -5.80 21.40
CA SER A 227 12.17 -5.71 21.79
C SER A 227 12.88 -4.72 20.88
N ALA A 228 13.52 -3.73 21.49
CA ALA A 228 14.57 -2.96 20.86
C ALA A 228 15.61 -3.94 20.32
N GLU A 229 15.51 -4.28 19.04
CA GLU A 229 16.68 -4.70 18.28
C GLU A 229 17.57 -3.46 18.22
N GLU A 230 18.50 -3.40 19.17
CA GLU A 230 19.78 -2.75 18.98
C GLU A 230 20.28 -3.15 17.60
N ARG A 231 20.19 -2.22 16.64
CA ARG A 231 20.93 -2.34 15.39
C ARG A 231 22.40 -2.22 15.73
N GLY A 232 22.97 -3.36 16.11
CA GLY A 232 24.40 -3.55 16.22
C GLY A 232 25.08 -3.15 14.91
N ASN A 233 26.23 -2.51 15.07
CA ASN A 233 27.23 -2.36 14.01
C ASN A 233 27.50 -3.73 13.37
N GLY A 234 27.02 -3.93 12.14
CA GLY A 234 27.12 -5.20 11.44
C GLY A 234 27.38 -5.02 9.96
N ALA A 235 28.67 -5.03 9.62
CA ALA A 235 29.26 -5.37 8.32
C ALA A 235 28.58 -4.83 7.05
N SER A 236 29.14 -3.73 6.55
CA SER A 236 29.01 -3.29 5.16
C SER A 236 29.37 -4.42 4.19
N HIS A 237 28.39 -4.95 3.48
CA HIS A 237 28.64 -5.53 2.17
C HIS A 237 29.18 -4.42 1.26
N SER A 238 30.40 -4.65 0.78
CA SER A 238 31.15 -3.81 -0.14
C SER A 238 30.45 -3.71 -1.49
N VAL A 239 29.55 -2.74 -1.63
CA VAL A 239 29.24 -2.12 -2.92
C VAL A 239 29.81 -0.73 -2.82
N VAL A 240 30.92 -0.46 -3.51
CA VAL A 240 31.55 0.85 -3.58
C VAL A 240 30.56 1.82 -4.24
N PRO A 241 29.96 2.78 -3.52
CA PRO A 241 29.21 3.84 -4.17
C PRO A 241 30.20 4.98 -4.38
N THR A 242 30.40 5.40 -5.63
CA THR A 242 30.94 6.74 -5.92
C THR A 242 30.14 7.75 -5.09
N ALA A 243 30.76 8.31 -4.06
CA ALA A 243 30.10 9.19 -3.09
C ALA A 243 29.69 10.49 -3.79
N ILE A 244 28.42 10.58 -4.16
CA ILE A 244 27.78 11.84 -4.52
C ILE A 244 27.51 12.54 -3.18
N GLY A 245 28.20 13.65 -2.90
CA GLY A 245 27.96 14.47 -1.70
C GLY A 245 26.62 15.20 -1.79
N ASP A 246 26.12 15.67 -0.66
CA ASP A 246 24.97 16.59 -0.62
C ASP A 246 25.29 17.89 -1.38
N LEU A 247 24.26 18.62 -1.77
CA LEU A 247 24.42 19.96 -2.36
C LEU A 247 24.91 20.95 -1.31
N CYS A 248 26.00 21.64 -1.62
CA CYS A 248 26.52 22.73 -0.82
C CYS A 248 25.56 23.92 -0.83
N PRO A 249 25.15 24.48 0.33
CA PRO A 249 24.29 25.66 0.37
C PRO A 249 24.97 26.94 -0.13
N ASP A 250 26.31 26.96 -0.20
CA ASP A 250 27.10 28.13 -0.60
C ASP A 250 27.43 28.11 -2.10
N CYS A 251 27.93 27.00 -2.62
CA CYS A 251 28.34 26.89 -4.03
C CYS A 251 27.41 26.03 -4.92
N GLY A 252 26.45 25.30 -4.33
CA GLY A 252 25.51 24.45 -5.07
C GLY A 252 26.08 23.13 -5.59
N GLU A 253 27.36 22.84 -5.37
CA GLU A 253 28.01 21.61 -5.84
C GLU A 253 27.66 20.41 -4.95
N ALA A 254 27.53 19.21 -5.55
CA ALA A 254 27.24 17.95 -4.86
C ALA A 254 28.48 17.37 -4.14
N ALA A 255 29.14 18.22 -3.34
CA ALA A 255 30.42 17.95 -2.69
C ALA A 255 30.39 18.20 -1.18
N LEU A 256 29.19 18.31 -0.59
CA LEU A 256 29.00 18.50 0.84
C LEU A 256 28.93 17.14 1.55
N VAL A 257 29.88 16.87 2.43
CA VAL A 257 30.02 15.59 3.14
C VAL A 257 29.97 15.84 4.64
N ASN A 258 29.38 14.89 5.37
CA ASN A 258 29.27 14.97 6.83
C ASN A 258 30.40 14.16 7.47
N GLU A 259 31.33 14.84 8.13
CA GLU A 259 32.48 14.23 8.80
C GLU A 259 32.66 14.85 10.19
N GLU A 260 32.89 14.00 11.19
CA GLU A 260 33.26 14.43 12.56
C GLU A 260 32.23 15.37 13.22
N GLY A 261 30.95 15.29 12.81
CA GLY A 261 29.88 16.14 13.33
C GLY A 261 29.73 17.49 12.63
N CYS A 262 30.53 17.75 11.60
CA CYS A 262 30.47 18.96 10.78
C CYS A 262 30.17 18.61 9.31
N ARG A 263 29.44 19.48 8.61
CA ARG A 263 29.27 19.41 7.16
C ARG A 263 30.42 20.17 6.51
N LYS A 264 31.26 19.51 5.72
CA LYS A 264 32.38 20.11 4.98
C LYS A 264 32.13 20.00 3.48
N CYS A 265 32.23 21.10 2.76
CA CYS A 265 32.17 21.11 1.30
C CYS A 265 33.57 21.06 0.71
N TYR A 266 33.88 20.01 -0.04
CA TYR A 266 35.18 19.88 -0.70
C TYR A 266 35.33 20.74 -1.96
N ALA A 267 34.24 21.35 -2.46
CA ALA A 267 34.28 22.21 -3.63
C ALA A 267 34.62 23.68 -3.30
N CYS A 268 34.02 24.26 -2.25
CA CYS A 268 34.23 25.67 -1.88
C CYS A 268 34.82 25.90 -0.49
N GLY A 269 35.02 24.85 0.31
CA GLY A 269 35.54 24.98 1.67
C GLY A 269 34.50 25.42 2.71
N TYR A 270 33.21 25.52 2.35
CA TYR A 270 32.13 25.77 3.30
C TYR A 270 32.11 24.70 4.40
N SER A 271 32.11 25.13 5.66
CA SER A 271 32.01 24.24 6.81
C SER A 271 30.95 24.72 7.81
N GLU A 272 30.08 23.82 8.25
CA GLU A 272 29.03 24.10 9.25
C GLU A 272 29.03 22.99 10.31
N CYS A 273 29.30 23.38 11.56
CA CYS A 273 29.15 22.58 12.78
C CYS A 273 28.12 23.32 13.66
#